data_AF-A0AAX4FXP3-F1
#
_entry.id   AF-A0AAX4FXP3-F1
#
_cell.length_a   1.000
_cell.length_b   1.000
_cell.length_c   1.000
_cell.angle_alpha   90.00
_cell.angle_beta   90.00
_cell.angle_gamma   90.00
#
_symmetry.space_group_name_H-M   'P 1'
#
loop_
_entity.id
_entity.type
_entity.pdbx_description
1 polymer ?
#
loop_
_entity_poly.entity_id
_entity_poly.type
_entity_poly.pdbx_seq_one_letter_code
_entity_poly.pdbx_strand_id
1 'polypeptide(L)' 'MISATDTGLVRSLAEIDTSRTTLILDRGFVSEANVKVLRETKIAFVLPQRRNSTRYETRIHLTDHHFFYHT' A
#
# COMPACT_ATOMS: atom_id res chain seq x y z
N MET A 1 -11.88 5.08 22.58
CA MET A 1 -11.38 5.71 21.33
C MET A 1 -9.91 5.33 21.18
N ILE A 2 -9.58 4.42 20.27
CA ILE A 2 -8.18 4.15 19.91
C ILE A 2 -7.86 5.11 18.77
N SER A 3 -6.96 6.07 19.01
CA SER A 3 -6.42 6.96 17.98
C SER A 3 -5.77 6.09 16.89
N ALA A 4 -6.19 6.28 15.63
CA ALA A 4 -5.87 5.41 14.49
C ALA A 4 -4.41 5.49 14.01
N THR A 5 -3.44 5.73 14.90
CA THR A 5 -2.12 6.26 14.52
C THR A 5 -0.96 5.30 14.80
N ASP A 6 -1.18 4.15 15.43
CA ASP A 6 -0.09 3.24 15.83
C ASP A 6 -0.17 1.86 15.18
N THR A 7 -0.19 1.85 13.84
CA THR A 7 -0.05 0.60 13.07
C THR A 7 1.44 0.36 12.78
N GLY A 8 1.85 -0.91 12.70
CA GLY A 8 3.23 -1.25 12.30
C GLY A 8 3.66 -0.64 10.96
N LEU A 9 2.70 -0.36 10.07
CA LEU A 9 2.92 0.35 8.80
C LEU A 9 3.40 1.79 9.02
N VAL A 10 2.74 2.57 9.90
CA VAL A 10 3.12 3.96 10.18
C VAL A 10 4.55 4.04 10.71
N ARG A 11 4.91 3.16 11.65
CA ARG A 11 6.27 3.08 12.19
C ARG A 11 7.29 2.75 11.10
N SER A 12 6.99 1.74 10.28
CA SER A 12 7.88 1.34 9.17
C SER A 12 8.09 2.47 8.17
N LEU A 13 7.04 3.25 7.85
CA LEU A 13 7.14 4.39 6.93
C LEU A 13 7.97 5.55 7.50
N ALA A 14 7.99 5.73 8.82
CA ALA A 14 8.78 6.78 9.47
C ALA A 14 10.29 6.49 9.45
N GLU A 15 10.69 5.23 9.23
CA GLU A 15 12.09 4.79 9.25
C GLU A 15 12.77 4.82 7.88
N ILE A 16 12.02 5.09 6.79
CA ILE A 16 12.53 5.06 5.41
C ILE A 16 12.31 6.40 4.68
N ASP A 17 13.21 6.77 3.76
CA ASP A 17 12.96 7.88 2.84
C ASP A 17 11.93 7.46 1.78
N THR A 18 10.77 8.10 1.82
CA THR A 18 9.62 7.79 0.97
C THR A 18 9.45 8.77 -0.19
N SER A 19 10.29 9.81 -0.28
CA SER A 19 10.13 10.92 -1.22
C SER A 19 10.20 10.51 -2.70
N ARG A 20 10.86 9.39 -3.02
CA ARG A 20 11.00 8.85 -4.38
C ARG A 20 10.74 7.34 -4.46
N THR A 21 10.03 6.81 -3.47
CA THR A 21 9.85 5.36 -3.31
C THR A 21 8.44 4.96 -3.74
N THR A 22 8.34 3.87 -4.49
CA THR A 22 7.06 3.18 -4.70
C THR A 22 6.99 1.99 -3.74
N LEU A 23 5.99 1.99 -2.87
CA LEU A 23 5.79 0.91 -1.91
C LEU A 23 4.99 -0.22 -2.56
N ILE A 24 5.53 -1.44 -2.54
CA ILE A 24 4.83 -2.65 -2.95
C ILE A 24 4.47 -3.43 -1.68
N LEU A 25 3.18 -3.61 -1.43
CA LEU A 25 2.66 -4.27 -0.24
C LEU A 25 2.05 -5.64 -0.55
N ASP A 26 2.02 -6.52 0.44
CA ASP A 26 1.21 -7.73 0.38
C ASP A 26 -0.27 -7.42 0.66
N ARG A 27 -1.16 -8.29 0.18
CA ARG A 27 -2.61 -8.23 0.44
C ARG A 27 -2.99 -8.27 1.93
N GLY A 28 -2.10 -8.75 2.81
CA GLY A 28 -2.26 -8.72 4.26
C GLY A 28 -2.38 -7.31 4.84
N PHE A 29 -1.92 -6.28 4.12
CA PHE A 29 -2.02 -4.88 4.54
C PHE A 29 -3.35 -4.21 4.18
N VAL A 30 -4.28 -4.93 3.53
CA VAL A 30 -5.61 -4.39 3.17
C VAL A 30 -6.46 -4.16 4.42
N SER A 31 -6.51 -2.91 4.88
CA SER A 31 -7.44 -2.40 5.88
C SER A 31 -7.77 -0.93 5.57
N GLU A 32 -8.96 -0.46 5.94
CA GLU A 32 -9.33 0.96 5.71
C GLU A 32 -8.39 1.92 6.44
N ALA A 33 -7.89 1.54 7.62
CA ALA A 33 -6.92 2.33 8.37
C ALA A 33 -5.58 2.47 7.62
N ASN A 34 -5.02 1.37 7.11
CA ASN A 34 -3.76 1.41 6.35
C ASN A 34 -3.93 2.19 5.04
N VAL A 35 -5.04 2.00 4.34
CA VAL A 35 -5.33 2.73 3.09
C VAL A 35 -5.43 4.23 3.34
N LYS A 36 -6.04 4.65 4.46
CA LYS A 36 -6.11 6.06 4.84
C LYS A 36 -4.70 6.64 5.04
N VAL A 37 -3.85 5.96 5.82
CA VAL A 37 -2.44 6.36 6.04
C VAL A 37 -1.68 6.45 4.71
N LEU A 38 -1.79 5.46 3.84
CA LEU A 38 -1.12 5.44 2.53
C LEU A 38 -1.54 6.61 1.63
N ARG A 39 -2.82 7.03 1.69
CA ARG A 39 -3.32 8.19 0.94
C ARG A 39 -2.84 9.51 1.51
N GLU A 40 -2.77 9.63 2.84
CA GLU A 40 -2.34 10.85 3.52
C GLU A 40 -0.84 11.11 3.39
N THR A 41 -0.04 10.04 3.34
CA THR A 41 1.43 10.11 3.22
C THR A 41 1.93 10.54 1.83
N LYS A 42 1.05 10.63 0.83
CA LYS A 42 1.38 11.00 -0.57
C LYS A 42 2.46 10.13 -1.24
N ILE A 43 2.68 8.92 -0.73
CA ILE A 43 3.63 7.95 -1.27
C ILE A 43 2.96 7.20 -2.42
N ALA A 44 3.68 6.93 -3.51
CA ALA A 44 3.18 6.03 -4.54
C ALA A 44 3.14 4.60 -3.99
N PHE A 45 2.02 3.89 -4.12
CA PHE A 45 1.90 2.52 -3.61
C PHE A 45 1.12 1.60 -4.54
N VAL A 46 1.49 0.32 -4.50
CA VAL A 46 0.75 -0.80 -5.08
C VAL A 46 0.28 -1.68 -3.92
N LEU A 47 -1.04 -1.79 -3.77
CA LEU A 47 -1.67 -2.64 -2.76
C LEU A 47 -2.61 -3.64 -3.46
N PRO A 48 -2.17 -4.90 -3.64
CA PRO A 48 -2.98 -5.96 -4.23
C PRO A 48 -4.31 -6.13 -3.49
N GLN A 49 -5.42 -6.04 -4.24
CA GLN A 49 -6.77 -6.21 -3.71
C GLN A 49 -7.25 -7.66 -3.84
N ARG A 50 -8.15 -8.08 -2.96
CA ARG A 50 -8.87 -9.35 -3.13
C ARG A 50 -9.81 -9.27 -4.33
N ARG A 51 -10.08 -10.39 -5.00
CA ARG A 51 -10.97 -10.46 -6.18
C ARG A 51 -12.40 -9.97 -5.89
N ASN A 52 -12.86 -10.11 -4.65
CA ASN A 52 -14.18 -9.64 -4.21
C ASN A 52 -14.15 -8.22 -3.61
N SER A 53 -13.05 -7.48 -3.75
CA SER A 53 -12.99 -6.08 -3.31
C SER A 53 -13.84 -5.22 -4.24
N THR A 54 -14.56 -4.26 -3.68
CA THR A 54 -15.26 -3.21 -4.45
C THR A 54 -14.30 -2.36 -5.28
N ARG A 55 -13.00 -2.44 -4.98
CA ARG A 55 -11.91 -1.77 -5.70
C ARG A 55 -11.35 -2.61 -6.86
N TYR A 56 -11.94 -3.77 -7.15
CA TYR A 56 -11.52 -4.64 -8.25
C TYR A 56 -11.53 -3.93 -9.60
N GLU A 57 -12.51 -3.05 -9.83
CA GLU A 57 -12.63 -2.25 -11.06
C GLU A 57 -11.55 -1.16 -11.17
N THR A 58 -10.86 -0.81 -10.08
CA THR A 58 -9.67 0.06 -10.10
C THR A 58 -8.45 -0.75 -10.55
N ARG A 59 -8.52 -1.33 -11.75
CA ARG A 59 -7.42 -2.10 -12.34
C ARG A 59 -6.27 -1.17 -12.68
N ILE A 60 -5.09 -1.53 -12.19
CA ILE A 60 -3.83 -1.01 -12.71
C ILE A 60 -3.37 -2.01 -13.77
N HIS A 61 -3.33 -1.60 -15.03
CA HIS A 61 -2.73 -2.40 -16.10
C HIS A 61 -1.20 -2.27 -15.99
N LEU A 62 -0.55 -3.26 -15.39
CA LEU A 62 0.92 -3.37 -15.31
C LEU A 62 1.52 -3.95 -16.61
N THR A 63 0.83 -3.81 -17.74
CA THR A 63 1.06 -4.60 -18.95
C THR A 63 2.41 -4.35 -19.64
N ASP A 64 3.08 -3.25 -19.33
CA ASP A 64 4.36 -2.89 -19.98
C ASP A 64 5.57 -2.91 -19.02
N HIS A 65 5.38 -3.22 -17.74
CA HIS A 65 6.45 -3.28 -16.75
C HIS A 65 6.30 -4.54 -15.88
N HIS A 66 6.94 -5.64 -16.30
CA HIS A 66 7.02 -6.85 -15.50
C HIS A 66 7.99 -6.62 -14.33
N PHE A 67 7.47 -6.71 -13.10
CA PHE A 67 8.29 -6.69 -11.89
C PHE A 67 8.55 -8.14 -11.44
N PHE A 68 9.80 -8.58 -11.51
CA PHE A 68 10.25 -9.86 -10.96
C PHE A 68 10.92 -9.61 -9.61
N TYR A 69 10.51 -10.32 -8.57
CA TYR A 69 11.24 -10.41 -7.31
C TYR A 69 11.77 -11.84 -7.15
N HIS A 70 13.04 -11.97 -6.76
CA HIS A 70 13.66 -13.25 -6.41
C HIS A 70 13.78 -13.32 -4.89
N THR A 71 13.39 -14.45 -4.30
CA THR A 71 13.55 -14.76 -2.86
C THR A 71 14.90 -15.40 -2.59
#